data_AF-A0A2E5S5L6-F1
#
_entry.id   AF-A0A2E5S5L6-F1
#
_cell.length_a   1.000
_cell.length_b   1.000
_cell.length_c   1.000
_cell.angle_alpha   90.00
_cell.angle_beta   90.00
_cell.angle_gamma   90.00
#
_symmetry.space_group_name_H-M   'P 1'
#
loop_
_entity.id
_entity.type
_entity.pdbx_description
1 polymer ?
#
loop_
_entity_poly.entity_id
_entity_poly.type
_entity_poly.pdbx_seq_one_letter_code
_entity_poly.pdbx_strand_id
1 'polypeptide(L)' 'MNVQNPCSDASGENDSRHELVTCPRCNQTVSCKPTSISACWCIQEKVSRETLQKLEGMYNGCLCKECLVELAGSENAT' A
#
# COMPACT_ATOMS: atom_id res chain seq x y z
N MET A 1 7.31 44.66 -15.41
CA MET A 1 7.07 43.49 -16.28
C MET A 1 7.05 42.25 -15.39
N ASN A 2 5.93 41.49 -15.42
CA ASN A 2 5.64 40.15 -14.84
C ASN A 2 5.99 39.93 -13.36
N VAL A 3 5.09 39.88 -12.36
CA VAL A 3 3.71 39.33 -12.22
C VAL A 3 3.48 37.96 -12.87
N GLN A 4 3.63 36.92 -12.03
CA GLN A 4 2.90 35.64 -11.98
C GLN A 4 3.88 34.51 -11.61
N ASN A 5 3.82 34.11 -10.34
CA ASN A 5 4.20 32.78 -9.89
C ASN A 5 2.93 31.93 -9.97
N PRO A 6 2.76 31.07 -11.00
CA PRO A 6 1.56 30.26 -11.14
C PRO A 6 1.70 28.97 -10.31
N CYS A 7 1.23 29.00 -9.07
CA CYS A 7 0.75 27.76 -8.43
C CYS A 7 -0.67 27.48 -8.94
N SER A 8 -0.75 27.15 -10.24
CA SER A 8 -1.99 26.76 -10.90
C SER A 8 -1.66 25.69 -11.96
N ASP A 9 -2.21 24.51 -11.73
CA ASP A 9 -2.56 23.49 -12.73
C ASP A 9 -1.52 22.42 -13.19
N ALA A 10 -1.78 21.20 -12.72
CA ALA A 10 -1.82 19.92 -13.43
C ALA A 10 -0.76 19.53 -14.48
N SER A 11 -0.15 18.36 -14.20
CA SER A 11 0.32 17.30 -15.13
C SER A 11 1.82 17.19 -15.43
N GLY A 12 2.47 16.20 -14.80
CA GLY A 12 3.43 15.28 -15.46
C GLY A 12 4.94 15.58 -15.41
N GLU A 13 5.71 14.54 -15.02
CA GLU A 13 7.15 14.27 -15.29
C GLU A 13 8.20 14.92 -14.35
N ASN A 14 9.21 14.26 -13.76
CA ASN A 14 9.66 12.86 -13.60
C ASN A 14 10.80 12.85 -12.54
N ASP A 15 11.04 11.69 -11.93
CA ASP A 15 12.25 11.25 -11.21
C ASP A 15 12.38 11.54 -9.70
N SER A 16 11.72 10.69 -8.91
CA SER A 16 12.32 10.03 -7.75
C SER A 16 11.53 8.74 -7.48
N ARG A 17 11.92 7.69 -8.23
CA ARG A 17 11.35 6.34 -8.27
C ARG A 17 11.44 5.60 -6.93
N HIS A 18 10.60 5.98 -5.98
CA HIS A 18 10.24 5.11 -4.88
C HIS A 18 8.80 4.70 -5.10
N GLU A 19 8.61 3.45 -5.53
CA GLU A 19 7.32 2.81 -5.80
C GLU A 19 6.51 2.71 -4.51
N LEU A 20 5.96 3.84 -4.10
CA LEU A 20 4.99 3.95 -3.03
C LEU A 20 3.68 3.47 -3.63
N VAL A 21 3.32 2.21 -3.36
CA VAL A 21 2.06 1.67 -3.81
C VAL A 21 0.95 2.18 -2.90
N THR A 22 -0.25 2.33 -3.44
CA THR A 22 -1.41 2.77 -2.68
C THR A 22 -2.22 1.56 -2.22
N CYS A 23 -2.55 1.51 -0.94
CA CYS A 23 -3.40 0.46 -0.38
C CYS A 23 -4.79 0.51 -1.05
N PRO A 24 -5.26 -0.56 -1.72
CA PRO A 24 -6.54 -0.57 -2.41
C PRO A 24 -7.75 -0.51 -1.46
N ARG A 25 -7.53 -0.67 -0.16
CA ARG A 25 -8.60 -0.65 0.86
C ARG A 25 -8.84 0.74 1.46
N CYS A 26 -7.78 1.44 1.83
CA CYS A 26 -7.86 2.72 2.55
C CYS A 26 -7.22 3.89 1.80
N ASN A 27 -6.71 3.65 0.59
CA ASN A 27 -5.98 4.61 -0.22
C ASN A 27 -4.74 5.23 0.46
N GLN A 28 -4.21 4.58 1.50
CA GLN A 28 -2.98 5.01 2.16
C GLN A 28 -1.75 4.65 1.32
N THR A 29 -0.76 5.53 1.38
CA THR A 29 0.54 5.32 0.74
C THR A 29 1.35 4.30 1.54
N VAL A 30 1.79 3.22 0.90
CA VAL A 30 2.54 2.15 1.56
C VAL A 30 3.85 1.86 0.82
N SER A 31 4.89 1.56 1.60
CA SER A 31 6.16 1.08 1.05
C SER A 31 6.07 -0.43 0.86
N CYS A 32 5.43 -0.89 -0.23
CA CYS A 32 5.54 -2.27 -0.67
C CYS A 32 6.67 -2.38 -1.68
N LYS A 33 7.76 -3.06 -1.32
CA LYS A 33 8.85 -3.35 -2.24
C LYS A 33 8.78 -4.82 -2.61
N PRO A 34 8.20 -5.20 -3.77
CA PRO A 34 8.13 -6.60 -4.18
C PRO A 34 9.53 -7.23 -4.31
N THR A 35 10.55 -6.43 -4.63
CA THR A 35 11.97 -6.82 -4.63
C THR A 35 12.51 -7.20 -3.26
N SER A 36 11.80 -6.86 -2.18
CA SER A 36 12.16 -7.18 -0.80
C SER A 36 10.94 -7.65 -0.03
N ILE A 37 10.29 -8.71 -0.53
CA ILE A 37 9.11 -9.31 0.13
C ILE A 37 9.39 -9.69 1.59
N SER A 38 10.62 -10.10 1.92
CA SER A 38 11.05 -10.41 3.29
C SER A 38 10.99 -9.20 4.25
N ALA A 39 11.04 -7.98 3.71
CA ALA A 39 10.89 -6.73 4.47
C ALA A 39 9.45 -6.22 4.47
N CYS A 40 8.52 -6.94 3.84
CA CYS A 40 7.12 -6.54 3.80
C CYS A 40 6.41 -6.98 5.09
N TRP A 41 5.53 -6.12 5.58
CA TRP A 41 4.73 -6.37 6.79
C TRP A 41 3.91 -7.66 6.70
N CYS A 42 3.53 -8.09 5.49
CA CYS A 42 2.80 -9.34 5.27
C CYS A 42 3.59 -10.60 5.62
N ILE A 43 4.92 -10.55 5.64
CA ILE A 43 5.77 -11.67 6.08
C ILE A 43 6.20 -11.48 7.55
N GLN A 44 6.37 -10.23 7.98
CA GLN A 44 6.79 -9.94 9.36
C GLN A 44 5.67 -10.11 10.39
N GLU A 45 4.43 -9.78 10.02
CA GLU A 45 3.26 -9.96 10.87
C GLU A 45 2.81 -11.43 10.86
N LYS A 46 2.27 -11.91 11.98
CA LYS A 46 1.74 -13.28 12.11
C LYS A 46 0.38 -13.42 11.43
N VAL A 47 0.36 -13.20 10.12
CA VAL A 47 -0.84 -13.42 9.30
C VAL A 47 -0.84 -14.86 8.81
N SER A 48 -1.93 -15.57 9.04
CA SER A 48 -2.09 -16.93 8.55
C SER A 48 -2.06 -16.97 7.02
N ARG A 49 -1.51 -18.05 6.46
CA ARG A 49 -1.46 -18.25 5.01
C ARG A 49 -2.85 -18.21 4.37
N GLU A 50 -3.87 -18.76 5.03
CA GLU A 50 -5.27 -18.69 4.57
C GLU A 50 -5.74 -17.25 4.40
N THR A 51 -5.48 -16.38 5.38
CA THR A 51 -5.83 -14.96 5.30
C THR A 51 -5.08 -14.29 4.16
N LEU A 52 -3.78 -14.53 4.00
CA LEU A 52 -3.02 -13.98 2.86
C LEU A 52 -3.59 -14.43 1.51
N GLN A 53 -3.97 -15.70 1.36
CA GLN A 53 -4.58 -16.20 0.13
C GLN A 53 -5.95 -15.58 -0.13
N LYS A 54 -6.78 -15.36 0.91
CA LYS A 54 -8.04 -14.61 0.77
C LYS A 54 -7.79 -13.19 0.28
N LEU A 55 -6.79 -12.52 0.86
CA LEU A 55 -6.43 -11.15 0.48
C LEU A 55 -5.94 -11.07 -0.96
N GLU A 56 -5.17 -12.04 -1.43
CA GLU A 56 -4.72 -12.13 -2.83
C GLU A 56 -5.90 -12.28 -3.81
N GLY A 57 -6.95 -13.01 -3.42
CA GLY A 57 -8.17 -13.14 -4.21
C GLY A 57 -9.08 -11.90 -4.17
N MET A 58 -9.05 -11.15 -3.07
CA MET A 58 -9.90 -9.98 -2.86
C MET A 58 -9.28 -8.66 -3.35
N TYR A 59 -7.96 -8.52 -3.20
CA TYR A 59 -7.23 -7.29 -3.47
C TYR A 59 -6.08 -7.56 -4.44
N ASN A 60 -6.12 -6.88 -5.59
CA ASN A 60 -5.04 -6.91 -6.57
C ASN A 60 -3.94 -5.87 -6.19
N GLY A 61 -3.23 -6.11 -5.08
CA GLY A 61 -2.16 -5.22 -4.61
C GLY A 61 -1.78 -5.40 -3.14
N CYS A 62 -0.73 -4.68 -2.71
CA CYS A 62 -0.29 -4.73 -1.31
C CYS A 62 -1.20 -3.89 -0.41
N LEU A 63 -1.53 -4.43 0.77
CA LEU A 63 -2.25 -3.72 1.83
C LEU A 63 -1.27 -3.03 2.79
N CYS A 64 -1.73 -1.94 3.41
CA CYS A 64 -0.99 -1.31 4.51
C CYS A 64 -0.98 -2.18 5.76
N LYS A 65 -0.03 -1.91 6.66
CA LYS A 65 0.08 -2.61 7.94
C LYS A 65 -1.23 -2.56 8.73
N GLU A 66 -1.86 -1.40 8.86
CA GLU A 66 -3.14 -1.25 9.57
C GLU A 66 -4.23 -2.14 8.97
N CYS A 67 -4.48 -2.04 7.67
CA CYS A 67 -5.50 -2.88 7.02
C CYS A 67 -5.19 -4.36 7.15
N LEU A 68 -3.91 -4.75 7.05
CA LEU A 68 -3.50 -6.14 7.18
C LEU A 68 -3.71 -6.65 8.62
N VAL A 69 -3.30 -5.89 9.63
CA VAL A 69 -3.48 -6.24 11.06
C VAL A 69 -4.96 -6.27 11.41
N GLU A 70 -5.77 -5.35 10.91
CA GLU A 70 -7.22 -5.39 11.07
C GLU A 70 -7.80 -6.66 10.48
N LEU A 71 -7.40 -7.07 9.27
CA LEU A 71 -7.92 -8.30 8.64
C LEU A 71 -7.43 -9.55 9.36
N ALA A 72 -6.15 -9.60 9.72
CA ALA A 72 -5.56 -10.71 10.46
C ALA A 72 -6.15 -10.84 11.88
N GLY A 73 -6.43 -9.73 12.55
CA GLY A 73 -7.07 -9.70 13.87
C GLY A 73 -8.57 -9.96 13.84
N SER A 74 -9.26 -9.57 12.76
CA SER A 74 -10.70 -9.80 12.59
C SER A 74 -11.04 -11.25 12.21
N GLU A 75 -10.11 -12.00 11.63
CA GLU A 75 -10.30 -13.44 11.30
C GLU A 75 -10.30 -14.36 12.54
N ASN A 76 -10.12 -13.82 13.76
CA ASN A 76 -10.26 -14.57 15.02
C ASN A 76 -11.58 -14.26 15.76
N ALA A 77 -12.58 -13.75 15.04
CA ALA A 77 -13.93 -13.54 15.55
C ALA A 77 -14.93 -14.31 14.68
N THR A 78 -14.93 -15.64 14.76
CA THR A 78 -16.13 -16.45 14.47
C THR A 78 -16.08 -17.77 15.22
#